data_AF-A0A4B9HZL3-F1
#
_entry.id   AF-A0A4B9HZL3-F1
#
_cell.length_a   1.000
_cell.length_b   1.000
_cell.length_c   1.000
_cell.angle_alpha   90.00
_cell.angle_beta   90.00
_cell.angle_gamma   90.00
#
_symmetry.space_group_name_H-M   'P 1'
#
loop_
_entity.id
_entity.type
_entity.pdbx_description
1 polymer ?
#
loop_
_entity_poly.entity_id
_entity_poly.type
_entity_poly.pdbx_seq_one_letter_code
_entity_poly.pdbx_strand_id
1 'polypeptide(L)' 'SNKNTYYTENPKKIKTLVQCDLYNSVDFTAKNKTGGTYPAGTIFTITGMAKTKGGTPRLKTKSGYYLTANTKFVKKI' A
#
# COMPACT_ATOMS: atom_id res chain seq x y z
N SER A 1 -2.34 23.51 -1.00
CA SER A 1 -1.39 22.49 -1.49
C SER A 1 -1.67 21.15 -0.85
N ASN A 2 -2.09 20.15 -1.62
CA ASN A 2 -2.60 18.88 -1.09
C ASN A 2 -1.47 17.82 -1.07
N LYS A 3 -0.46 18.00 -0.20
CA LYS A 3 0.73 17.11 -0.15
C LYS A 3 0.32 15.66 0.14
N ASN A 4 0.88 14.73 -0.61
CA ASN A 4 0.77 13.30 -0.31
C ASN A 4 1.71 12.96 0.84
N THR A 5 1.16 12.44 1.91
CA THR A 5 1.89 11.94 3.07
C THR A 5 1.92 10.42 3.01
N TYR A 6 3.06 9.83 3.38
CA TYR A 6 3.27 8.39 3.29
C TYR A 6 3.80 7.85 4.62
N TYR A 7 3.46 6.61 4.92
CA TYR A 7 4.18 5.85 5.94
C TYR A 7 5.63 5.60 5.48
N THR A 8 6.59 6.02 6.30
CA THR A 8 8.03 5.77 6.13
C THR A 8 8.56 4.69 7.06
N GLU A 9 7.69 4.14 7.90
CA GLU A 9 7.96 3.05 8.85
C GLU A 9 6.85 2.00 8.74
N ASN A 10 7.15 0.74 9.09
CA ASN A 10 6.19 -0.34 8.97
C ASN A 10 5.03 -0.18 9.98
N PRO A 11 3.79 0.08 9.53
CA PRO A 11 2.65 0.29 10.41
C PRO A 11 2.13 -0.99 11.07
N LYS A 12 2.62 -2.18 10.67
CA LYS A 12 2.22 -3.54 11.09
C LYS A 12 0.80 -3.94 10.68
N LYS A 13 -0.18 -3.08 10.92
CA LYS A 13 -1.57 -3.25 10.45
C LYS A 13 -2.09 -1.92 9.91
N ILE A 14 -2.87 -2.02 8.84
CA ILE A 14 -3.59 -0.89 8.26
C ILE A 14 -5.02 -1.27 7.92
N LYS A 15 -5.86 -0.26 7.78
CA LYS A 15 -7.19 -0.32 7.18
C LYS A 15 -7.22 0.56 5.93
N THR A 16 -7.82 0.08 4.84
CA THR A 16 -8.04 0.89 3.64
C THR A 16 -9.12 1.95 3.91
N LEU A 17 -8.89 3.17 3.45
CA LEU A 17 -9.84 4.29 3.53
C LEU A 17 -10.67 4.41 2.25
N VAL A 18 -10.14 3.91 1.15
CA VAL A 18 -10.78 3.84 -0.17
C VAL A 18 -10.50 2.48 -0.80
N GLN A 19 -11.11 2.19 -1.95
CA GLN A 19 -10.75 1.01 -2.74
C GLN A 19 -9.25 1.03 -3.07
N CYS A 20 -8.57 -0.08 -2.83
CA CYS A 20 -7.15 -0.23 -3.08
C CYS A 20 -6.84 -1.52 -3.83
N ASP A 21 -5.85 -1.43 -4.70
CA ASP A 21 -5.35 -2.55 -5.48
C ASP A 21 -4.04 -3.10 -4.90
N LEU A 22 -3.84 -4.41 -5.04
CA LEU A 22 -2.59 -5.07 -4.69
C LEU A 22 -1.75 -5.38 -5.94
N TYR A 23 -0.45 -5.11 -5.83
CA TYR A 23 0.50 -5.21 -6.94
C TYR A 23 1.62 -6.19 -6.63
N ASN A 24 2.08 -6.98 -7.60
CA ASN A 24 3.23 -7.87 -7.41
C ASN A 24 4.60 -7.14 -7.48
N SER A 25 4.58 -5.82 -7.71
CA SER A 25 5.76 -4.96 -7.80
C SER A 25 5.49 -3.61 -7.12
N VAL A 26 6.57 -2.90 -6.78
CA VAL A 26 6.51 -1.51 -6.25
C VAL A 26 6.03 -0.50 -7.30
N ASP A 27 6.13 -0.86 -8.58
CA ASP A 27 5.66 -0.06 -9.71
C ASP A 27 4.18 -0.37 -9.99
N PHE A 28 3.31 0.58 -9.66
CA PHE A 28 1.86 0.38 -9.72
C PHE A 28 1.35 0.61 -11.15
N THR A 29 1.51 -0.41 -11.98
CA THR A 29 1.05 -0.46 -13.37
C THR A 29 -0.06 -1.50 -13.53
N ALA A 30 -0.84 -1.41 -14.61
CA ALA A 30 -1.91 -2.37 -14.88
C ALA A 30 -1.41 -3.82 -14.93
N LYS A 31 -0.25 -4.08 -15.56
CA LYS A 31 0.37 -5.42 -15.61
C LYS A 31 0.77 -5.98 -14.24
N ASN A 32 1.04 -5.11 -13.27
CA ASN A 32 1.47 -5.51 -11.94
C ASN A 32 0.29 -5.67 -10.98
N LYS A 33 -0.91 -5.19 -11.35
CA LYS A 33 -2.15 -5.29 -10.56
C LYS A 33 -2.69 -6.73 -10.62
N THR A 34 -2.08 -7.63 -9.87
CA THR A 34 -2.38 -9.07 -9.90
C THR A 34 -2.77 -9.63 -8.54
N GLY A 35 -2.73 -8.81 -7.47
CA GLY A 35 -3.07 -9.24 -6.11
C GLY A 35 -4.52 -9.04 -5.71
N GLY A 36 -5.37 -8.53 -6.63
CA GLY A 36 -6.78 -8.23 -6.38
C GLY A 36 -7.08 -6.76 -6.06
N THR A 37 -8.38 -6.46 -6.05
CA THR A 37 -8.96 -5.14 -5.74
C THR A 37 -9.78 -5.27 -4.46
N TYR A 38 -9.55 -4.40 -3.49
CA TYR A 38 -10.17 -4.50 -2.16
C TYR A 38 -10.92 -3.22 -1.81
N PRO A 39 -12.14 -3.31 -1.27
CA PRO A 39 -12.94 -2.14 -0.93
C PRO A 39 -12.37 -1.38 0.27
N ALA A 40 -12.91 -0.19 0.51
CA ALA A 40 -12.66 0.57 1.73
C ALA A 40 -13.03 -0.27 2.96
N GLY A 41 -12.25 -0.13 4.02
CA GLY A 41 -12.43 -0.83 5.28
C GLY A 41 -11.73 -2.18 5.40
N THR A 42 -11.06 -2.64 4.34
CA THR A 42 -10.28 -3.88 4.34
C THR A 42 -9.03 -3.73 5.22
N ILE A 43 -8.74 -4.74 6.06
CA ILE A 43 -7.58 -4.75 6.93
C ILE A 43 -6.46 -5.59 6.32
N PHE A 44 -5.24 -5.04 6.33
CA PHE A 44 -4.04 -5.74 5.88
C PHE A 44 -3.00 -5.84 7.00
N THR A 45 -2.40 -7.02 7.12
CA THR A 45 -1.14 -7.21 7.86
C THR A 45 0.04 -6.84 6.97
N ILE A 46 0.90 -5.96 7.48
CA ILE A 46 2.07 -5.44 6.77
C ILE A 46 3.34 -6.07 7.34
N THR A 47 4.04 -6.83 6.52
CA THR A 47 5.26 -7.57 6.90
C THR A 47 6.52 -6.77 6.64
N GLY A 48 6.48 -5.82 5.70
CA GLY A 48 7.62 -4.99 5.38
C GLY A 48 7.25 -3.80 4.51
N MET A 49 8.27 -3.13 3.99
CA MET A 49 8.11 -2.03 3.05
C MET A 49 9.19 -2.10 1.98
N ALA A 50 8.89 -1.49 0.83
CA ALA A 50 9.84 -1.29 -0.25
C ALA A 50 9.66 0.12 -0.80
N LYS A 51 10.58 0.57 -1.66
CA LYS A 51 10.50 1.88 -2.32
C LYS A 51 10.60 1.69 -3.83
N THR A 52 9.92 2.55 -4.59
CA THR A 52 10.18 2.68 -6.02
C THR A 52 11.58 3.26 -6.26
N LYS A 53 12.06 3.25 -7.51
CA LYS A 53 13.31 3.93 -7.90
C LYS A 53 13.32 5.41 -7.51
N GLY A 54 12.16 6.07 -7.56
CA GLY A 54 11.96 7.46 -7.13
C GLY A 54 11.76 7.64 -5.62
N GLY A 55 11.98 6.60 -4.80
CA GLY A 55 11.91 6.68 -3.35
C GLY A 55 10.50 6.65 -2.75
N THR A 56 9.45 6.44 -3.55
CA THR A 56 8.07 6.38 -3.04
C THR A 56 7.86 5.07 -2.27
N PRO A 57 7.50 5.11 -0.97
CA PRO A 57 7.34 3.90 -0.17
C PRO A 57 6.05 3.14 -0.51
N ARG A 58 6.13 1.81 -0.42
CA ARG A 58 5.05 0.83 -0.61
C ARG A 58 5.03 -0.13 0.56
N LEU A 59 3.84 -0.52 1.00
CA LEU A 59 3.64 -1.48 2.07
C LEU A 59 3.62 -2.89 1.48
N LYS A 60 4.39 -3.83 2.05
CA LYS A 60 4.35 -5.24 1.67
C LYS A 60 3.38 -5.99 2.58
N THR A 61 2.33 -6.56 2.00
CA THR A 61 1.31 -7.33 2.73
C THR A 61 1.85 -8.71 3.12
N LYS A 62 1.14 -9.41 4.02
CA LYS A 62 1.44 -10.81 4.36
C LYS A 62 1.39 -11.75 3.14
N SER A 63 0.57 -11.46 2.14
CA SER A 63 0.51 -12.24 0.89
C SER A 63 1.68 -11.96 -0.07
N GLY A 64 2.59 -11.05 0.26
CA GLY A 64 3.77 -10.73 -0.55
C GLY A 64 3.55 -9.62 -1.59
N TYR A 65 2.31 -9.19 -1.79
CA TYR A 65 1.95 -8.09 -2.67
C TYR A 65 2.21 -6.72 -2.02
N TYR A 66 2.21 -5.69 -2.85
CA TYR A 66 2.43 -4.31 -2.48
C TYR A 66 1.13 -3.51 -2.52
N LEU A 67 1.00 -2.63 -1.54
CA LEU A 67 -0.09 -1.69 -1.36
C LEU A 67 0.48 -0.27 -1.17
N THR A 68 -0.31 0.76 -1.47
CA THR A 68 0.10 2.14 -1.25
C THR A 68 0.44 2.40 0.23
N ALA A 69 1.50 3.18 0.48
CA ALA A 69 1.80 3.71 1.81
C ALA A 69 1.19 5.10 2.05
N ASN A 70 0.45 5.65 1.08
CA ASN A 70 -0.13 6.99 1.16
C ASN A 70 -1.25 7.04 2.20
N THR A 71 -1.12 7.90 3.21
CA THR A 71 -2.03 7.94 4.35
C THR A 71 -3.43 8.50 4.02
N LYS A 72 -3.62 9.04 2.81
CA LYS A 72 -4.95 9.36 2.27
C LYS A 72 -5.75 8.11 1.90
N PHE A 73 -5.08 7.00 1.62
CA PHE A 73 -5.69 5.76 1.13
C PHE A 73 -5.73 4.67 2.19
N VAL A 74 -4.85 4.75 3.19
CA VAL A 74 -4.72 3.76 4.25
C VAL A 74 -4.43 4.43 5.58
N LYS A 75 -4.91 3.83 6.68
CA LYS A 75 -4.66 4.30 8.04
C LYS A 75 -4.14 3.16 8.91
N LYS A 76 -3.08 3.40 9.68
CA LYS A 76 -2.58 2.50 10.73
C LYS A 76 -3.68 2.26 11.77
N ILE A 77 -3.79 1.01 12.21
CA ILE A 77 -4.67 0.57 13.30
C ILE A 77 -3.88 -0.12 14.40
#